data_AF-A0A453J9P8-F1
#
_entry.id   AF-A0A453J9P8-F1
#
_cell.length_a   1.000
_cell.length_b   1.000
_cell.length_c   1.000
_cell.angle_alpha   90.00
_cell.angle_beta   90.00
_cell.angle_gamma   90.00
#
_symmetry.space_group_name_H-M   'P 1'
#
loop_
_entity.id
_entity.type
_entity.pdbx_description
1 polymer ?
#
loop_
_entity_poly.entity_id
_entity_poly.type
_entity_poly.pdbx_seq_one_letter_code
_entity_poly.pdbx_strand_id
1 'polypeptide(L)'
;EVPDILLKCVNRDEAALAVAQKVFKSLYDNTSNSGSVMWFLATLVAIRDVCKLVVKELTNWVIYSDDEKKFNSEIIFALIRSDLLDVREYNVQLAKLIDGGRNKIATEFAMSLVQTLITQDSASISELQDVVDVLSKISRRSGSPELMQQVNEIARNNANNAPGFAFGKDKKVLPNRANKEENSVNDATVADSVAFQDQVAHLFSEWCQICDHPNASDAAYSRYVMQLQHIGLLKGDEFTERFFRILTELAVAHSVVSEQINAPGGLSQQSSHISYFPIDSYSKLVSVVIKNCSVEIGPNKGSLLPKILSVTIRVIQKDAEEKKASFNPRPYFRLFINWLNDLSTSELHHDGANFQVLAAFANAFHVLQPSRIPSMSFAWLELVSHRTFMARLLTGNSQKGWPFFQRLLIDLFKFMEPYLRTADLLEPVHLMYKGTMRVLLVLLHDFPEFLCDYHFSFCDVIPSSCIQMRNVILSAFPRNMRLPDPSTPNLKIDLLAEISLPPRIMSDVDGALKLKHMKVDVDEYLKVMAFIYAE
;
A
#
# COMPACT_ATOMS: atom_id res chain seq x y z
N GLU A 1 19.64 36.16 -8.06
CA GLU A 1 18.68 36.16 -9.18
C GLU A 1 17.22 35.95 -8.79
N VAL A 2 16.85 34.90 -8.03
CA VAL A 2 15.45 34.71 -7.60
C VAL A 2 14.91 35.89 -6.76
N PRO A 3 15.67 36.46 -5.79
CA PRO A 3 15.21 37.62 -5.02
C PRO A 3 14.86 38.85 -5.88
N ASP A 4 15.61 39.09 -6.97
CA ASP A 4 15.39 40.23 -7.87
C ASP A 4 14.14 40.08 -8.75
N ILE A 5 13.71 38.84 -9.00
CA ILE A 5 12.46 38.54 -9.72
C ILE A 5 11.27 38.79 -8.81
N LEU A 6 11.36 38.31 -7.56
CA LEU A 6 10.30 38.49 -6.56
C LEU A 6 10.01 39.96 -6.26
N LEU A 7 11.03 40.83 -6.31
CA LEU A 7 10.88 42.28 -6.13
C LEU A 7 10.18 42.99 -7.30
N LYS A 8 10.04 42.35 -8.47
CA LYS A 8 9.43 42.94 -9.68
C LYS A 8 8.01 42.44 -9.94
N CYS A 9 7.57 41.40 -9.26
CA CYS A 9 6.25 40.80 -9.46
C CYS A 9 5.22 41.40 -8.50
N VAL A 10 4.02 41.67 -9.02
CA VAL A 10 2.94 42.33 -8.25
C VAL A 10 2.09 41.32 -7.49
N ASN A 11 2.01 40.09 -7.99
CA ASN A 11 1.24 39.02 -7.36
C ASN A 11 2.00 37.69 -7.30
N ARG A 12 1.49 36.77 -6.46
CA ARG A 12 2.14 35.48 -6.16
C ARG A 12 2.23 34.58 -7.40
N ASP A 13 1.21 34.60 -8.26
CA ASP A 13 1.16 33.73 -9.44
C ASP A 13 2.13 34.21 -10.53
N GLU A 14 2.28 35.52 -10.69
CA GLU A 14 3.28 36.15 -11.57
C GLU A 14 4.70 35.84 -11.10
N ALA A 15 4.95 35.91 -9.79
CA ALA A 15 6.22 35.51 -9.20
C ALA A 15 6.51 34.02 -9.43
N ALA A 16 5.52 33.15 -9.20
CA ALA A 16 5.65 31.71 -9.43
C ALA A 16 5.92 31.39 -10.91
N LEU A 17 5.21 32.03 -11.84
CA LEU A 17 5.42 31.84 -13.28
C LEU A 17 6.78 32.36 -13.74
N ALA A 18 7.24 33.51 -13.24
CA ALA A 18 8.55 34.05 -13.60
C ALA A 18 9.70 33.16 -13.10
N VAL A 19 9.57 32.59 -11.89
CA VAL A 19 10.53 31.60 -11.37
C VAL A 19 10.44 30.30 -12.17
N ALA A 20 9.23 29.80 -12.45
CA ALA A 20 9.03 28.60 -13.26
C ALA A 20 9.63 28.74 -14.66
N GLN A 21 9.51 29.91 -15.30
CA GLN A 21 10.08 30.17 -16.61
C GLN A 21 11.61 30.09 -16.60
N LYS A 22 12.27 30.60 -15.55
CA LYS A 22 13.73 30.46 -15.40
C LYS A 22 14.15 29.02 -15.15
N VAL A 23 13.42 28.30 -14.31
CA VAL A 23 13.68 26.88 -14.03
C VAL A 23 13.48 26.05 -15.30
N PHE A 24 12.42 26.30 -16.05
CA PHE A 24 12.14 25.66 -17.33
C PHE A 24 13.25 25.93 -18.36
N LYS A 25 13.75 27.17 -18.46
CA LYS A 25 14.90 27.47 -19.32
C LYS A 25 16.15 26.71 -18.87
N SER A 26 16.42 26.69 -17.57
CA SER A 26 17.58 26.01 -16.98
C SER A 26 17.53 24.49 -17.17
N LEU A 27 16.32 23.91 -17.20
CA LEU A 27 16.08 22.49 -17.49
C LEU A 27 16.60 22.12 -18.88
N TYR A 28 16.33 22.94 -19.90
CA TYR A 28 16.81 22.73 -21.26
C TYR A 28 18.28 23.12 -21.46
N ASP A 29 18.81 24.03 -20.65
CA ASP A 29 20.22 24.42 -20.74
C ASP A 29 21.17 23.39 -20.05
N ASN A 30 20.65 22.46 -19.23
CA ASN A 30 21.44 21.52 -18.42
C ASN A 30 21.09 20.03 -18.66
N THR A 31 20.66 19.67 -19.87
CA THR A 31 20.20 18.31 -20.21
C THR A 31 21.23 17.21 -19.98
N SER A 32 22.52 17.52 -20.08
CA SER A 32 23.60 16.53 -19.88
C SER A 32 23.85 16.14 -18.41
N ASN A 33 23.27 16.86 -17.44
CA ASN A 33 23.42 16.57 -16.03
C ASN A 33 22.11 16.04 -15.43
N SER A 34 21.99 14.72 -15.34
CA SER A 34 20.81 14.04 -14.82
C SER A 34 20.41 14.48 -13.40
N GLY A 35 21.39 14.81 -12.56
CA GLY A 35 21.13 15.35 -11.22
C GLY A 35 20.45 16.72 -11.28
N SER A 36 20.97 17.63 -12.09
CA SER A 36 20.38 18.97 -12.27
C SER A 36 18.98 18.91 -12.87
N VAL A 37 18.75 18.04 -13.87
CA VAL A 37 17.43 17.81 -14.47
C VAL A 37 16.41 17.37 -13.41
N MET A 38 16.78 16.43 -12.54
CA MET A 38 15.91 15.96 -11.46
C MET A 38 15.57 17.09 -10.46
N TRP A 39 16.54 17.92 -10.09
CA TRP A 39 16.31 19.06 -9.19
C TRP A 39 15.41 20.13 -9.82
N PHE A 40 15.59 20.43 -11.11
CA PHE A 40 14.75 21.40 -11.82
C PHE A 40 13.31 20.88 -11.98
N LEU A 41 13.11 19.60 -12.27
CA LEU A 41 11.79 18.98 -12.31
C LEU A 41 11.10 19.03 -10.94
N ALA A 42 11.80 18.65 -9.87
CA ALA A 42 11.27 18.75 -8.50
C ALA A 42 10.89 20.19 -8.12
N THR A 43 11.68 21.17 -8.58
CA THR A 43 11.37 22.59 -8.37
C THR A 43 10.11 23.01 -9.13
N LEU A 44 9.93 22.59 -10.39
CA LEU A 44 8.71 22.86 -11.16
C LEU A 44 7.48 22.20 -10.54
N VAL A 45 7.61 20.99 -9.99
CA VAL A 45 6.55 20.30 -9.23
C VAL A 45 6.15 21.10 -7.99
N ALA A 46 7.12 21.57 -7.21
CA ALA A 46 6.84 22.40 -6.04
C ALA A 46 6.14 23.72 -6.42
N ILE A 47 6.51 24.34 -7.55
CA ILE A 47 5.86 25.56 -8.05
C ILE A 47 4.43 25.26 -8.53
N ARG A 48 4.22 24.15 -9.23
CA ARG A 48 2.89 23.68 -9.67
C ARG A 48 1.92 23.54 -8.50
N ASP A 49 2.37 22.96 -7.39
CA ASP A 49 1.52 22.71 -6.21
C ASP A 49 1.03 24.01 -5.56
N VAL A 50 1.75 25.12 -5.78
CA VAL A 50 1.41 26.46 -5.24
C VAL A 50 0.71 27.34 -6.29
N CYS A 51 0.94 27.14 -7.58
CA CYS A 51 0.39 27.93 -8.67
C CYS A 51 -0.20 27.05 -9.79
N LYS A 52 -1.53 27.00 -9.86
CA LYS A 52 -2.28 26.15 -10.81
C LYS A 52 -2.11 26.55 -12.28
N LEU A 53 -1.63 27.76 -12.56
CA LEU A 53 -1.40 28.25 -13.93
C LEU A 53 -0.14 27.64 -14.56
N VAL A 54 0.77 27.10 -13.75
CA VAL A 54 2.10 26.64 -14.19
C VAL A 54 2.02 25.51 -15.21
N VAL A 55 1.11 24.53 -15.05
CA VAL A 55 0.96 23.41 -16.01
C VAL A 55 0.55 23.92 -17.38
N LYS A 56 -0.42 24.84 -17.42
CA LYS A 56 -0.90 25.44 -18.67
C LYS A 56 0.20 26.23 -19.36
N GLU A 57 0.93 27.05 -18.62
CA GLU A 57 2.02 27.86 -19.16
C GLU A 57 3.22 27.00 -19.60
N LEU A 58 3.59 25.96 -18.84
CA LEU A 58 4.62 24.99 -19.25
C LEU A 58 4.23 24.28 -20.56
N THR A 59 2.96 23.89 -20.67
CA THR A 59 2.43 23.27 -21.90
C THR A 59 2.53 24.21 -23.10
N ASN A 60 2.18 25.49 -22.91
CA ASN A 60 2.38 26.52 -23.93
C ASN A 60 3.87 26.72 -24.28
N TRP A 61 4.74 26.82 -23.28
CA TRP A 61 6.19 27.02 -23.53
C TRP A 61 6.79 25.85 -24.31
N VAL A 62 6.34 24.62 -24.06
CA VAL A 62 6.73 23.45 -24.88
C VAL A 62 6.17 23.55 -26.30
N ILE A 63 4.86 23.79 -26.47
CA ILE A 63 4.18 23.84 -27.78
C ILE A 63 4.74 24.94 -28.68
N TYR A 64 5.14 26.08 -28.12
CA TYR A 64 5.64 27.24 -28.88
C TYR A 64 7.17 27.36 -28.87
N SER A 65 7.89 26.40 -28.30
CA SER A 65 9.36 26.35 -28.38
C SER A 65 9.87 25.91 -29.76
N ASP A 66 11.15 26.19 -30.00
CA ASP A 66 11.89 25.70 -31.18
C ASP A 66 11.93 24.17 -31.21
N ASP A 67 12.08 23.59 -32.40
CA ASP A 67 11.97 22.14 -32.63
C ASP A 67 12.94 21.31 -31.76
N GLU A 68 14.14 21.81 -31.46
CA GLU A 68 15.11 21.14 -30.57
C GLU A 68 14.58 20.94 -29.13
N LYS A 69 13.78 21.90 -28.64
CA LYS A 69 13.20 21.84 -27.28
C LYS A 69 11.88 21.09 -27.26
N LYS A 70 11.08 21.31 -28.30
CA LYS A 70 9.78 20.66 -28.51
C LYS A 70 9.88 19.14 -28.66
N PHE A 71 10.95 18.66 -29.30
CA PHE A 71 11.15 17.24 -29.60
C PHE A 71 12.25 16.59 -28.74
N ASN A 72 12.56 17.16 -27.57
CA ASN A 72 13.47 16.52 -26.63
C ASN A 72 12.76 15.38 -25.87
N SER A 73 12.97 14.12 -26.29
CA SER A 73 12.25 12.96 -25.75
C SER A 73 12.44 12.77 -24.24
N GLU A 74 13.64 13.00 -23.71
CA GLU A 74 13.94 12.80 -22.29
C GLU A 74 13.19 13.81 -21.41
N ILE A 75 13.21 15.09 -21.79
CA ILE A 75 12.53 16.14 -21.02
C ILE A 75 11.02 16.01 -21.14
N ILE A 76 10.49 15.81 -22.36
CA ILE A 76 9.04 15.70 -22.55
C ILE A 76 8.49 14.49 -21.78
N PHE A 77 9.18 13.36 -21.83
CA PHE A 77 8.82 12.19 -21.04
C PHE A 77 8.82 12.48 -19.54
N ALA A 78 9.86 13.15 -19.03
CA ALA A 78 9.96 13.49 -17.62
C ALA A 78 8.90 14.50 -17.16
N LEU A 79 8.54 15.46 -18.03
CA LEU A 79 7.47 16.44 -17.77
C LEU A 79 6.08 15.78 -17.74
N ILE A 80 5.80 14.85 -18.67
CA ILE A 80 4.55 14.06 -18.67
C ILE A 80 4.45 13.24 -17.39
N ARG A 81 5.52 12.49 -17.04
CA ARG A 81 5.53 11.64 -15.83
C ARG A 81 5.41 12.42 -14.52
N SER A 82 5.79 13.70 -14.53
CA SER A 82 5.70 14.57 -13.36
C SER A 82 4.40 15.37 -13.29
N ASP A 83 3.41 15.08 -14.16
CA ASP A 83 2.17 15.85 -14.30
C ASP A 83 2.42 17.37 -14.46
N LEU A 84 3.45 17.73 -15.23
CA LEU A 84 3.84 19.12 -15.51
C LEU A 84 3.35 19.60 -16.88
N LEU A 85 2.73 18.73 -17.67
CA LEU A 85 2.12 19.05 -18.97
C LEU A 85 0.65 18.63 -18.99
N ASP A 86 -0.19 19.44 -19.63
CA ASP A 86 -1.54 19.02 -20.02
C ASP A 86 -1.41 18.08 -21.22
N VAL A 87 -1.45 16.78 -20.94
CA VAL A 87 -1.27 15.70 -21.94
C VAL A 87 -2.34 15.77 -23.03
N ARG A 88 -3.55 16.25 -22.72
CA ARG A 88 -4.65 16.34 -23.70
C ARG A 88 -4.40 17.46 -24.71
N GLU A 89 -4.01 18.64 -24.22
CA GLU A 89 -3.65 19.76 -25.09
C GLU A 89 -2.41 19.43 -25.93
N TYR A 90 -1.40 18.81 -25.30
CA TYR A 90 -0.18 18.37 -25.99
C TYR A 90 -0.47 17.30 -27.06
N ASN A 91 -1.30 16.29 -26.75
CA ASN A 91 -1.74 15.23 -27.68
C ASN A 91 -2.35 15.82 -28.95
N VAL A 92 -3.32 16.73 -28.81
CA VAL A 92 -4.00 17.37 -29.95
C VAL A 92 -3.03 18.16 -30.82
N GLN A 93 -2.07 18.87 -30.23
CA GLN A 93 -1.10 19.67 -30.98
C GLN A 93 -0.04 18.79 -31.67
N LEU A 94 0.46 17.75 -31.00
CA LEU A 94 1.40 16.82 -31.60
C LEU A 94 0.75 16.05 -32.75
N ALA A 95 -0.51 15.61 -32.60
CA ALA A 95 -1.28 14.95 -33.65
C ALA A 95 -1.43 15.82 -34.91
N LYS A 96 -1.65 17.14 -34.75
CA LYS A 96 -1.69 18.10 -35.87
C LYS A 96 -0.33 18.24 -36.56
N LEU A 97 0.77 18.24 -35.79
CA LEU A 97 2.12 18.39 -36.34
C LEU A 97 2.55 17.17 -37.18
N ILE A 98 2.09 15.98 -36.81
CA ILE A 98 2.39 14.74 -37.53
C ILE A 98 1.37 14.42 -38.63
N ASP A 99 0.24 15.13 -38.69
CA ASP A 99 -0.82 14.83 -39.65
C ASP A 99 -0.31 14.90 -41.11
N GLY A 100 -0.70 13.89 -41.89
CA GLY A 100 -0.23 13.70 -43.26
C GLY A 100 1.24 13.27 -43.41
N GLY A 101 1.99 13.06 -42.32
CA GLY A 101 3.36 12.52 -42.34
C GLY A 101 4.41 13.40 -43.02
N ARG A 102 4.13 14.70 -43.18
CA ARG A 102 5.03 15.64 -43.86
C ARG A 102 6.19 16.08 -42.96
N ASN A 103 5.95 16.17 -41.65
CA ASN A 103 6.97 16.50 -40.66
C ASN A 103 7.64 15.21 -40.15
N LYS A 104 8.74 14.82 -40.80
CA LYS A 104 9.48 13.59 -40.47
C LYS A 104 10.03 13.60 -39.04
N ILE A 105 10.57 14.73 -38.59
CA ILE A 105 11.15 14.91 -37.26
C ILE A 105 10.07 14.72 -36.18
N ALA A 106 8.92 15.39 -36.32
CA ALA A 106 7.81 15.24 -35.39
C ALA A 106 7.24 13.81 -35.39
N THR A 107 7.24 13.14 -36.55
CA THR A 107 6.73 11.75 -36.67
C THR A 107 7.68 10.77 -35.97
N GLU A 108 8.99 10.89 -36.18
CA GLU A 108 10.01 10.08 -35.49
C GLU A 108 9.99 10.31 -33.97
N PHE A 109 9.88 11.57 -33.55
CA PHE A 109 9.71 11.91 -32.14
C PHE A 109 8.45 11.31 -31.53
N ALA A 110 7.29 11.41 -32.21
CA ALA A 110 6.04 10.85 -31.72
C ALA A 110 6.11 9.32 -31.57
N MET A 111 6.78 8.63 -32.49
CA MET A 111 7.02 7.18 -32.40
C MET A 111 7.94 6.83 -31.22
N SER A 112 9.04 7.57 -31.04
CA SER A 112 9.95 7.40 -29.90
C SER A 112 9.25 7.63 -28.55
N LEU A 113 8.42 8.68 -28.46
CA LEU A 113 7.66 9.02 -27.26
C LEU A 113 6.66 7.92 -26.90
N VAL A 114 5.89 7.45 -27.88
CA VAL A 114 4.92 6.35 -27.68
C VAL A 114 5.63 5.06 -27.28
N GLN A 115 6.76 4.70 -27.92
CA GLN A 115 7.56 3.52 -27.57
C GLN A 115 8.12 3.58 -26.15
N THR A 116 8.62 4.76 -25.74
CA THR A 116 9.18 4.98 -24.41
C THR A 116 8.10 4.89 -23.33
N LEU A 117 6.92 5.46 -23.60
CA LEU A 117 5.76 5.36 -22.72
C LEU A 117 5.27 3.91 -22.61
N ILE A 118 5.23 3.12 -23.69
CA ILE A 118 4.84 1.69 -23.64
C ILE A 118 5.77 0.87 -22.75
N THR A 119 7.07 1.13 -22.84
CA THR A 119 8.08 0.33 -22.14
C THR A 119 8.11 0.65 -20.64
N GLN A 120 7.65 1.84 -20.23
CA GLN A 120 7.85 2.35 -18.86
C GLN A 120 6.55 2.71 -18.11
N ASP A 121 5.43 2.97 -18.79
CA ASP A 121 4.12 3.31 -18.18
C ASP A 121 2.92 3.20 -19.16
N SER A 122 2.12 2.13 -19.05
CA SER A 122 1.01 1.88 -19.98
C SER A 122 -0.23 2.78 -19.78
N ALA A 123 -0.34 3.49 -18.65
CA ALA A 123 -1.51 4.29 -18.33
C ALA A 123 -1.62 5.57 -19.19
N SER A 124 -0.47 6.21 -19.48
CA SER A 124 -0.39 7.48 -20.22
C SER A 124 -0.67 7.36 -21.73
N ILE A 125 -0.70 6.13 -22.28
CA ILE A 125 -0.98 5.88 -23.71
C ILE A 125 -2.44 6.22 -24.04
N SER A 126 -3.35 5.96 -23.10
CA SER A 126 -4.79 6.24 -23.28
C SER A 126 -5.09 7.73 -23.50
N GLU A 127 -4.22 8.62 -23.00
CA GLU A 127 -4.32 10.07 -23.12
C GLU A 127 -3.70 10.62 -24.43
N LEU A 128 -2.94 9.79 -25.15
CA LEU A 128 -2.28 10.09 -26.44
C LEU A 128 -2.98 9.45 -27.65
N GLN A 129 -4.28 9.13 -27.53
CA GLN A 129 -5.02 8.39 -28.55
C GLN A 129 -5.01 9.08 -29.94
N ASP A 130 -5.03 10.43 -30.00
CA ASP A 130 -5.02 11.15 -31.27
C ASP A 130 -3.68 10.97 -32.01
N VAL A 131 -2.56 11.00 -31.29
CA VAL A 131 -1.22 10.73 -31.85
C VAL A 131 -1.12 9.29 -32.35
N VAL A 132 -1.61 8.31 -31.58
CA VAL A 132 -1.63 6.89 -31.98
C VAL A 132 -2.48 6.69 -33.24
N ASP A 133 -3.64 7.32 -33.31
CA ASP A 133 -4.55 7.24 -34.46
C ASP A 133 -3.92 7.84 -35.72
N VAL A 134 -3.23 8.98 -35.62
CA VAL A 134 -2.55 9.60 -36.76
C VAL A 134 -1.34 8.78 -37.21
N LEU A 135 -0.53 8.25 -36.28
CA LEU A 135 0.58 7.33 -36.60
C LEU A 135 0.08 6.07 -37.32
N SER A 136 -1.06 5.51 -36.89
CA SER A 136 -1.65 4.34 -37.56
C SER A 136 -2.08 4.64 -39.01
N LYS A 137 -2.57 5.85 -39.30
CA LYS A 137 -2.92 6.29 -40.65
C LYS A 137 -1.69 6.50 -41.53
N ILE A 138 -0.58 6.99 -40.95
CA ILE A 138 0.69 7.20 -41.66
C ILE A 138 1.35 5.85 -42.00
N SER A 139 1.32 4.90 -41.07
CA SER A 139 1.87 3.55 -41.24
C SER A 139 1.19 2.80 -42.41
N ARG A 140 -0.15 2.90 -42.52
CA ARG A 140 -0.92 2.32 -43.64
C ARG A 140 -0.62 2.93 -45.01
N ARG A 141 -0.13 4.19 -45.06
CA ARG A 141 0.19 4.89 -46.32
C ARG A 141 1.64 4.69 -46.77
N SER A 142 2.56 4.46 -45.85
CA SER A 142 4.00 4.40 -46.10
C SER A 142 4.51 2.99 -46.46
N GLY A 143 3.73 1.94 -46.19
CA GLY A 143 4.08 0.56 -46.57
C GLY A 143 5.30 -0.01 -45.83
N SER A 144 5.78 0.64 -44.77
CA SER A 144 6.92 0.18 -43.98
C SER A 144 6.52 -0.96 -43.03
N PRO A 145 7.09 -2.17 -43.16
CA PRO A 145 6.74 -3.32 -42.32
C PRO A 145 7.15 -3.14 -40.84
N GLU A 146 8.20 -2.37 -40.56
CA GLU A 146 8.69 -2.09 -39.20
C GLU A 146 7.73 -1.17 -38.42
N LEU A 147 7.24 -0.12 -39.07
CA LEU A 147 6.24 0.80 -38.49
C LEU A 147 4.88 0.12 -38.32
N MET A 148 4.54 -0.86 -39.17
CA MET A 148 3.33 -1.67 -39.01
C MET A 148 3.45 -2.67 -37.86
N GLN A 149 4.61 -3.27 -37.63
CA GLN A 149 4.82 -4.16 -36.47
C GLN A 149 4.69 -3.38 -35.16
N GLN A 150 5.34 -2.22 -35.04
CA GLN A 150 5.27 -1.40 -33.82
C GLN A 150 3.85 -0.86 -33.57
N VAL A 151 3.14 -0.37 -34.58
CA VAL A 151 1.73 0.07 -34.43
C VAL A 151 0.78 -1.09 -34.10
N ASN A 152 1.04 -2.30 -34.60
CA ASN A 152 0.23 -3.48 -34.26
C ASN A 152 0.51 -4.00 -32.84
N GLU A 153 1.73 -3.84 -32.30
CA GLU A 153 2.04 -4.08 -30.89
C GLU A 153 1.31 -3.05 -29.99
N ILE A 154 1.30 -1.77 -30.40
CA ILE A 154 0.52 -0.70 -29.75
C ILE A 154 -0.97 -1.07 -29.70
N ALA A 155 -1.53 -1.53 -30.82
CA ALA A 155 -2.93 -1.94 -30.92
C ALA A 155 -3.24 -3.23 -30.12
N ARG A 156 -2.32 -4.20 -30.05
CA ARG A 156 -2.48 -5.41 -29.23
C ARG A 156 -2.46 -5.10 -27.73
N ASN A 157 -1.57 -4.22 -27.30
CA ASN A 157 -1.50 -3.80 -25.90
C ASN A 157 -2.75 -2.99 -25.48
N ASN A 158 -3.34 -2.21 -26.39
CA ASN A 158 -4.63 -1.55 -26.15
C ASN A 158 -5.84 -2.49 -26.24
N ALA A 159 -5.82 -3.52 -27.11
CA ALA A 159 -6.93 -4.48 -27.25
C ALA A 159 -7.11 -5.39 -26.02
N ASN A 160 -6.06 -5.59 -25.23
CA ASN A 160 -6.15 -6.30 -23.95
C ASN A 160 -6.89 -5.49 -22.86
N ASN A 161 -7.23 -4.21 -23.11
CA ASN A 161 -7.94 -3.31 -22.19
C ASN A 161 -9.36 -2.91 -22.65
N ALA A 162 -9.97 -3.59 -23.63
CA ALA A 162 -11.38 -3.37 -24.02
C ALA A 162 -12.28 -4.57 -23.66
N PRO A 163 -13.50 -4.38 -23.10
CA PRO A 163 -14.40 -5.49 -22.80
C PRO A 163 -15.17 -5.88 -24.07
N GLY A 164 -14.78 -7.01 -24.68
CA GLY A 164 -15.44 -7.56 -25.86
C GLY A 164 -16.63 -8.45 -25.51
N PHE A 165 -17.84 -8.01 -25.85
CA PHE A 165 -19.04 -8.85 -25.96
C PHE A 165 -18.89 -9.86 -27.12
N ALA A 166 -19.44 -11.05 -26.91
CA ALA A 166 -19.35 -12.25 -27.74
C ALA A 166 -19.97 -12.15 -29.14
N PHE A 167 -19.54 -13.02 -30.08
CA PHE A 167 -20.43 -13.82 -30.93
C PHE A 167 -19.67 -14.97 -31.61
N GLY A 168 -20.20 -16.19 -31.53
CA GLY A 168 -19.61 -17.40 -32.13
C GLY A 168 -19.98 -17.63 -33.60
N LYS A 169 -19.17 -18.44 -34.28
CA LYS A 169 -19.58 -19.61 -35.09
C LYS A 169 -18.40 -20.26 -35.84
N ASP A 170 -18.36 -21.58 -35.72
CA ASP A 170 -17.79 -22.63 -36.60
C ASP A 170 -16.90 -22.24 -37.79
N LYS A 171 -15.73 -22.91 -37.87
CA LYS A 171 -15.30 -23.65 -39.07
C LYS A 171 -14.13 -24.62 -38.80
N LYS A 172 -14.36 -25.89 -39.15
CA LYS A 172 -13.39 -26.98 -39.34
C LYS A 172 -12.23 -26.58 -40.28
N VAL A 173 -10.98 -26.93 -39.93
CA VAL A 173 -9.96 -27.48 -40.85
C VAL A 173 -9.01 -28.42 -40.08
N LEU A 174 -8.64 -29.53 -40.74
CA LEU A 174 -7.80 -30.66 -40.32
C LEU A 174 -6.31 -30.32 -40.02
N PRO A 175 -5.54 -31.26 -39.42
CA PRO A 175 -4.25 -31.00 -38.81
C PRO A 175 -3.09 -31.06 -39.82
N ASN A 176 -2.09 -30.21 -39.64
CA ASN A 176 -0.78 -30.41 -40.25
C ASN A 176 0.26 -30.75 -39.18
N ARG A 177 0.99 -31.83 -39.47
CA ARG A 177 2.02 -32.45 -38.66
C ARG A 177 3.39 -31.91 -39.09
N ALA A 178 4.32 -31.94 -38.13
CA ALA A 178 5.79 -31.93 -38.26
C ALA A 178 6.54 -30.59 -38.04
N ASN A 179 7.02 -30.38 -36.80
CA ASN A 179 8.44 -30.43 -36.37
C ASN A 179 8.53 -29.79 -34.96
N LYS A 180 8.56 -30.56 -33.87
CA LYS A 180 9.77 -30.98 -33.11
C LYS A 180 10.83 -29.86 -33.02
N GLU A 181 11.36 -29.47 -31.88
CA GLU A 181 11.32 -29.94 -30.50
C GLU A 181 12.19 -28.87 -29.79
N GLU A 182 11.63 -27.98 -28.95
CA GLU A 182 12.41 -27.20 -27.96
C GLU A 182 11.56 -26.30 -27.01
N ASN A 183 10.25 -26.11 -27.24
CA ASN A 183 9.40 -25.24 -26.39
C ASN A 183 8.36 -25.96 -25.50
N SER A 184 8.33 -27.29 -25.42
CA SER A 184 7.19 -28.00 -24.79
C SER A 184 7.14 -27.98 -23.26
N VAL A 185 8.20 -27.57 -22.57
CA VAL A 185 8.22 -27.58 -21.09
C VAL A 185 7.49 -26.36 -20.52
N ASN A 186 7.61 -25.19 -21.17
CA ASN A 186 6.95 -23.97 -20.69
C ASN A 186 5.44 -23.96 -21.01
N ASP A 187 5.04 -24.53 -22.15
CA ASP A 187 3.64 -24.53 -22.60
C ASP A 187 2.75 -25.48 -21.76
N ALA A 188 3.29 -26.64 -21.35
CA ALA A 188 2.61 -27.57 -20.44
C ALA A 188 2.44 -26.99 -19.03
N THR A 189 3.46 -26.33 -18.48
CA THR A 189 3.37 -25.71 -17.15
C THR A 189 2.40 -24.53 -17.09
N VAL A 190 2.25 -23.79 -18.19
CA VAL A 190 1.28 -22.69 -18.29
C VAL A 190 -0.13 -23.24 -18.45
N ALA A 191 -0.32 -24.28 -19.26
CA ALA A 191 -1.62 -24.95 -19.40
C ALA A 191 -2.11 -25.58 -18.08
N ASP A 192 -1.24 -26.30 -17.38
CA ASP A 192 -1.54 -26.85 -16.04
C ASP A 192 -1.84 -25.74 -15.03
N SER A 193 -1.16 -24.60 -15.18
CA SER A 193 -1.36 -23.44 -14.32
C SER A 193 -2.74 -22.80 -14.50
N VAL A 194 -3.19 -22.66 -15.75
CA VAL A 194 -4.51 -22.12 -16.10
C VAL A 194 -5.60 -23.11 -15.71
N ALA A 195 -5.42 -24.41 -15.99
CA ALA A 195 -6.39 -25.44 -15.60
C ALA A 195 -6.63 -25.48 -14.09
N PHE A 196 -5.58 -25.33 -13.28
CA PHE A 196 -5.73 -25.23 -11.83
C PHE A 196 -6.48 -23.96 -11.41
N GLN A 197 -6.22 -22.83 -12.06
CA GLN A 197 -6.93 -21.58 -11.77
C GLN A 197 -8.43 -21.69 -12.06
N ASP A 198 -8.81 -22.31 -13.18
CA ASP A 198 -10.21 -22.57 -13.54
C ASP A 198 -10.88 -23.53 -12.54
N GLN A 199 -10.16 -24.57 -12.09
CA GLN A 199 -10.64 -25.47 -11.04
C GLN A 199 -10.94 -24.70 -9.74
N VAL A 200 -10.04 -23.82 -9.29
CA VAL A 200 -10.25 -23.02 -8.08
C VAL A 200 -11.39 -22.01 -8.26
N ALA A 201 -11.52 -21.40 -9.43
CA ALA A 201 -12.63 -20.49 -9.73
C ALA A 201 -14.00 -21.19 -9.70
N HIS A 202 -14.07 -22.42 -10.22
CA HIS A 202 -15.28 -23.25 -10.12
C HIS A 202 -15.60 -23.57 -8.66
N LEU A 203 -14.62 -24.06 -7.89
CA LEU A 203 -14.79 -24.36 -6.47
C LEU A 203 -15.27 -23.12 -5.71
N PHE A 204 -14.66 -21.96 -5.93
CA PHE A 204 -15.06 -20.73 -5.25
C PHE A 204 -16.49 -20.30 -5.61
N SER A 205 -16.90 -20.46 -6.86
CA SER A 205 -18.27 -20.17 -7.31
C SER A 205 -19.29 -21.10 -6.65
N GLU A 206 -18.98 -22.40 -6.56
CA GLU A 206 -19.79 -23.39 -5.85
C GLU A 206 -19.92 -23.01 -4.35
N TRP A 207 -18.83 -22.62 -3.71
CA TRP A 207 -18.86 -22.17 -2.32
C TRP A 207 -19.72 -20.92 -2.11
N CYS A 208 -19.60 -19.92 -2.99
CA CYS A 208 -20.43 -18.73 -2.97
C CYS A 208 -21.93 -19.09 -3.10
N GLN A 209 -22.29 -20.03 -3.98
CA GLN A 209 -23.67 -20.52 -4.10
C GLN A 209 -24.15 -21.21 -2.81
N ILE A 210 -23.29 -22.00 -2.16
CA ILE A 210 -23.61 -22.61 -0.87
C ILE A 210 -23.84 -21.53 0.19
N CYS A 211 -23.08 -20.44 0.19
CA CYS A 211 -23.25 -19.33 1.12
C CYS A 211 -24.52 -18.51 0.88
N ASP A 212 -24.94 -18.36 -0.37
CA ASP A 212 -26.14 -17.61 -0.76
C ASP A 212 -27.44 -18.42 -0.58
N HIS A 213 -27.33 -19.74 -0.47
CA HIS A 213 -28.50 -20.61 -0.39
C HIS A 213 -29.28 -20.40 0.92
N PRO A 214 -30.62 -20.24 0.90
CA PRO A 214 -31.42 -19.96 2.09
C PRO A 214 -31.38 -21.07 3.15
N ASN A 215 -31.07 -22.32 2.74
CA ASN A 215 -30.89 -23.47 3.64
C ASN A 215 -29.43 -23.74 4.02
N ALA A 216 -28.52 -22.77 3.86
CA ALA A 216 -27.11 -22.96 4.18
C ALA A 216 -26.94 -23.30 5.67
N SER A 217 -26.36 -24.47 5.94
CA SER A 217 -26.23 -25.03 7.29
C SER A 217 -24.80 -25.47 7.57
N ASP A 218 -24.44 -25.63 8.85
CA ASP A 218 -23.12 -26.10 9.26
C ASP A 218 -22.76 -27.47 8.68
N ALA A 219 -23.76 -28.33 8.45
CA ALA A 219 -23.58 -29.61 7.77
C ALA A 219 -23.16 -29.44 6.29
N ALA A 220 -23.75 -28.46 5.59
CA ALA A 220 -23.37 -28.16 4.20
C ALA A 220 -21.95 -27.61 4.12
N TYR A 221 -21.56 -26.72 5.05
CA TYR A 221 -20.20 -26.19 5.11
C TYR A 221 -19.16 -27.28 5.40
N SER A 222 -19.43 -28.15 6.38
CA SER A 222 -18.53 -29.26 6.72
C SER A 222 -18.41 -30.28 5.59
N ARG A 223 -19.49 -30.57 4.86
CA ARG A 223 -19.45 -31.43 3.66
C ARG A 223 -18.55 -30.85 2.58
N TYR A 224 -18.64 -29.55 2.33
CA TYR A 224 -17.79 -28.89 1.35
C TYR A 224 -16.31 -28.89 1.76
N VAL A 225 -16.01 -28.67 3.04
CA VAL A 225 -14.62 -28.79 3.54
C VAL A 225 -14.07 -30.21 3.39
N MET A 226 -14.87 -31.24 3.67
CA MET A 226 -14.46 -32.64 3.44
C MET A 226 -14.14 -32.91 1.96
N GLN A 227 -14.91 -32.32 1.04
CA GLN A 227 -14.61 -32.39 -0.40
C GLN A 227 -13.25 -31.73 -0.73
N LEU A 228 -12.95 -30.56 -0.18
CA LEU A 228 -11.65 -29.90 -0.36
C LEU A 228 -10.49 -30.74 0.22
N GLN A 229 -10.70 -31.37 1.38
CA GLN A 229 -9.71 -32.28 1.97
C GLN A 229 -9.47 -33.51 1.07
N HIS A 230 -10.52 -34.11 0.51
CA HIS A 230 -10.41 -35.26 -0.39
C HIS A 230 -9.69 -34.91 -1.69
N ILE A 231 -9.93 -33.72 -2.26
CA ILE A 231 -9.19 -33.21 -3.43
C ILE A 231 -7.71 -32.93 -3.07
N GLY A 232 -7.40 -32.75 -1.78
CA GLY A 232 -6.04 -32.57 -1.28
C GLY A 232 -5.59 -31.11 -1.23
N LEU A 233 -6.51 -30.15 -1.29
CA LEU A 233 -6.21 -28.70 -1.29
C LEU A 233 -5.91 -28.13 0.09
N LEU A 234 -6.05 -28.92 1.16
CA LEU A 234 -5.93 -28.49 2.56
C LEU A 234 -4.79 -29.22 3.32
N LYS A 235 -3.79 -29.73 2.58
CA LYS A 235 -2.64 -30.48 3.16
C LYS A 235 -1.56 -29.58 3.78
N GLY A 236 -1.56 -28.30 3.42
CA GLY A 236 -0.53 -27.34 3.82
C GLY A 236 0.74 -27.39 2.96
N ASP A 237 0.64 -27.95 1.76
CA ASP A 237 1.71 -27.97 0.74
C ASP A 237 1.62 -26.76 -0.21
N GLU A 238 2.45 -26.74 -1.26
CA GLU A 238 2.46 -25.68 -2.27
C GLU A 238 1.10 -25.52 -2.98
N PHE A 239 0.37 -26.61 -3.22
CA PHE A 239 -0.98 -26.57 -3.79
C PHE A 239 -1.96 -25.87 -2.86
N THR A 240 -1.83 -26.07 -1.55
CA THR A 240 -2.61 -25.36 -0.54
C THR A 240 -2.33 -23.86 -0.57
N GLU A 241 -1.05 -23.46 -0.66
CA GLU A 241 -0.68 -22.03 -0.79
C GLU A 241 -1.24 -21.42 -2.08
N ARG A 242 -1.12 -22.15 -3.18
CA ARG A 242 -1.63 -21.74 -4.50
C ARG A 242 -3.15 -21.57 -4.49
N PHE A 243 -3.87 -22.48 -3.84
CA PHE A 243 -5.32 -22.43 -3.66
C PHE A 243 -5.76 -21.15 -2.95
N PHE A 244 -5.21 -20.86 -1.76
CA PHE A 244 -5.57 -19.65 -1.01
C PHE A 244 -5.13 -18.36 -1.71
N ARG A 245 -4.05 -18.41 -2.50
CA ARG A 245 -3.63 -17.26 -3.31
C ARG A 245 -4.71 -16.92 -4.34
N ILE A 246 -5.12 -17.90 -5.14
CA ILE A 246 -6.13 -17.72 -6.19
C ILE A 246 -7.48 -17.33 -5.56
N LEU A 247 -7.88 -17.92 -4.44
CA LEU A 247 -9.09 -17.50 -3.72
C LEU A 247 -9.04 -16.03 -3.27
N THR A 248 -7.89 -15.58 -2.74
CA THR A 248 -7.73 -14.18 -2.34
C THR A 248 -7.84 -13.26 -3.56
N GLU A 249 -7.16 -13.59 -4.66
CA GLU A 249 -7.20 -12.83 -5.92
C GLU A 249 -8.63 -12.76 -6.50
N LEU A 250 -9.35 -13.89 -6.57
CA LEU A 250 -10.73 -13.96 -7.05
C LEU A 250 -11.70 -13.17 -6.16
N ALA A 251 -11.61 -13.32 -4.84
CA ALA A 251 -12.49 -12.63 -3.92
C ALA A 251 -12.31 -11.10 -4.00
N VAL A 252 -11.06 -10.64 -4.13
CA VAL A 252 -10.74 -9.22 -4.33
C VAL A 252 -11.24 -8.74 -5.70
N ALA A 253 -10.95 -9.47 -6.78
CA ALA A 253 -11.39 -9.11 -8.12
C ALA A 253 -12.92 -8.97 -8.19
N HIS A 254 -13.68 -9.96 -7.68
CA HIS A 254 -15.14 -9.93 -7.69
C HIS A 254 -15.73 -8.82 -6.80
N SER A 255 -15.01 -8.40 -5.74
CA SER A 255 -15.46 -7.29 -4.88
C SER A 255 -15.36 -5.92 -5.56
N VAL A 256 -14.34 -5.73 -6.39
CA VAL A 256 -14.03 -4.46 -7.07
C VAL A 256 -14.74 -4.36 -8.43
N VAL A 257 -14.95 -5.45 -9.16
CA VAL A 257 -15.67 -5.44 -10.46
C VAL A 257 -17.11 -4.91 -10.33
N SER A 258 -17.73 -5.04 -9.15
CA SER A 258 -19.05 -4.42 -8.89
C SER A 258 -19.02 -2.88 -8.88
N GLU A 259 -17.86 -2.22 -8.82
CA GLU A 259 -17.72 -0.77 -9.02
C GLU A 259 -17.93 -0.36 -10.49
N GLN A 260 -17.77 -1.28 -11.46
CA GLN A 260 -17.75 -0.94 -12.90
C GLN A 260 -19.11 -1.12 -13.60
N ILE A 261 -20.09 -1.79 -12.96
CA ILE A 261 -21.36 -2.19 -13.61
C ILE A 261 -22.50 -1.17 -13.39
N ASN A 262 -22.35 -0.19 -12.46
CA ASN A 262 -23.41 0.78 -12.17
C ASN A 262 -23.26 2.11 -12.92
N ALA A 263 -24.06 2.20 -14.01
CA ALA A 263 -24.62 3.35 -14.73
C ALA A 263 -23.83 4.03 -15.88
N PRO A 264 -24.28 3.86 -17.15
CA PRO A 264 -24.25 4.90 -18.16
C PRO A 264 -25.47 5.82 -17.97
N GLY A 265 -25.24 7.03 -17.44
CA GLY A 265 -26.23 8.11 -17.43
C GLY A 265 -26.92 8.35 -16.08
N GLY A 266 -26.44 9.35 -15.34
CA GLY A 266 -27.12 9.88 -14.15
C GLY A 266 -26.21 10.80 -13.34
N LEU A 267 -26.52 12.10 -13.31
CA LEU A 267 -25.89 13.08 -12.44
C LEU A 267 -26.28 12.79 -10.97
N SER A 268 -25.54 11.91 -10.30
CA SER A 268 -25.52 11.85 -8.84
C SER A 268 -24.16 11.36 -8.36
N GLN A 269 -23.50 12.14 -7.49
CA GLN A 269 -22.41 11.66 -6.64
C GLN A 269 -22.96 10.53 -5.75
N GLN A 270 -22.93 9.30 -6.24
CA GLN A 270 -23.23 8.12 -5.43
C GLN A 270 -21.97 7.25 -5.36
N SER A 271 -21.56 7.00 -4.13
CA SER A 271 -20.39 6.23 -3.70
C SER A 271 -20.15 4.96 -4.52
N SER A 272 -18.89 4.73 -4.91
CA SER A 272 -18.42 3.47 -5.43
C SER A 272 -18.79 2.30 -4.49
N HIS A 273 -19.68 1.43 -4.96
CA HIS A 273 -20.26 0.37 -4.13
C HIS A 273 -19.47 -0.94 -4.32
N ILE A 274 -18.58 -1.24 -3.37
CA ILE A 274 -17.86 -2.52 -3.31
C ILE A 274 -18.83 -3.62 -2.86
N SER A 275 -18.83 -4.74 -3.58
CA SER A 275 -19.58 -5.92 -3.15
C SER A 275 -18.73 -6.74 -2.18
N TYR A 276 -19.11 -6.78 -0.90
CA TYR A 276 -18.40 -7.55 0.11
C TYR A 276 -18.76 -9.04 0.12
N PHE A 277 -19.79 -9.47 -0.62
CA PHE A 277 -20.25 -10.86 -0.62
C PHE A 277 -19.14 -11.89 -0.96
N PRO A 278 -18.30 -11.70 -2.00
CA PRO A 278 -17.20 -12.63 -2.29
C PRO A 278 -16.17 -12.69 -1.16
N ILE A 279 -15.86 -11.54 -0.55
CA ILE A 279 -14.91 -11.44 0.57
C ILE A 279 -15.46 -12.10 1.83
N ASP A 280 -16.73 -11.87 2.15
CA ASP A 280 -17.42 -12.47 3.30
C ASP A 280 -17.54 -14.00 3.11
N SER A 281 -17.85 -14.46 1.90
CA SER A 281 -17.88 -15.88 1.55
C SER A 281 -16.50 -16.52 1.69
N TYR A 282 -15.45 -15.90 1.16
CA TYR A 282 -14.07 -16.38 1.33
C TYR A 282 -13.66 -16.40 2.81
N SER A 283 -14.00 -15.35 3.57
CA SER A 283 -13.72 -15.30 5.00
C SER A 283 -14.35 -16.48 5.73
N LYS A 284 -15.63 -16.75 5.45
CA LYS A 284 -16.36 -17.87 6.04
C LYS A 284 -15.74 -19.22 5.70
N LEU A 285 -15.28 -19.42 4.46
CA LEU A 285 -14.58 -20.65 4.06
C LEU A 285 -13.36 -20.90 4.95
N VAL A 286 -12.50 -19.89 5.11
CA VAL A 286 -11.29 -19.98 5.95
C VAL A 286 -11.66 -20.26 7.40
N SER A 287 -12.67 -19.58 7.94
CA SER A 287 -13.16 -19.81 9.31
C SER A 287 -13.62 -21.25 9.52
N VAL A 288 -14.37 -21.82 8.58
CA VAL A 288 -14.85 -23.22 8.66
C VAL A 288 -13.69 -24.21 8.47
N VAL A 289 -12.77 -23.96 7.52
CA VAL A 289 -11.58 -24.78 7.30
C VAL A 289 -10.72 -24.87 8.56
N ILE A 290 -10.43 -23.72 9.19
CA ILE A 290 -9.61 -23.70 10.42
C ILE A 290 -10.31 -24.45 11.56
N LYS A 291 -11.63 -24.25 11.74
CA LYS A 291 -12.42 -24.95 12.77
C LYS A 291 -12.43 -26.46 12.55
N ASN A 292 -12.68 -26.93 11.32
CA ASN A 292 -12.78 -28.36 11.03
C ASN A 292 -11.41 -29.08 11.02
N CYS A 293 -10.36 -28.45 10.47
CA CYS A 293 -9.02 -29.02 10.49
C CYS A 293 -8.43 -29.14 11.91
N SER A 294 -8.86 -28.30 12.85
CA SER A 294 -8.43 -28.36 14.25
C SER A 294 -9.07 -29.52 15.03
N VAL A 295 -10.19 -30.08 14.54
CA VAL A 295 -10.94 -31.16 15.21
C VAL A 295 -10.36 -32.54 14.86
N GLU A 296 -9.91 -32.76 13.63
CA GLU A 296 -9.44 -34.08 13.16
C GLU A 296 -7.97 -34.36 13.46
N ILE A 297 -7.21 -33.32 13.78
CA ILE A 297 -5.76 -33.37 13.78
C ILE A 297 -5.27 -32.73 15.08
N GLY A 298 -4.84 -33.57 16.04
CA GLY A 298 -4.41 -33.12 17.36
C GLY A 298 -3.37 -31.98 17.34
N PRO A 299 -3.05 -31.40 18.50
CA PRO A 299 -2.40 -30.08 18.68
C PRO A 299 -1.01 -29.89 18.03
N ASN A 300 -0.44 -30.92 17.39
CA ASN A 300 0.91 -30.97 16.85
C ASN A 300 1.02 -31.01 15.31
N LYS A 301 -0.07 -30.89 14.53
CA LYS A 301 0.05 -30.62 13.08
C LYS A 301 -0.22 -29.13 12.81
N GLY A 302 0.68 -28.51 12.06
CA GLY A 302 0.80 -27.07 11.93
C GLY A 302 -0.50 -26.36 11.54
N SER A 303 -0.85 -25.32 12.30
CA SER A 303 -1.97 -24.44 11.99
C SER A 303 -1.87 -23.93 10.54
N LEU A 304 -2.99 -24.02 9.82
CA LEU A 304 -3.08 -23.50 8.46
C LEU A 304 -3.16 -21.97 8.44
N LEU A 305 -3.56 -21.35 9.56
CA LEU A 305 -3.75 -19.91 9.68
C LEU A 305 -2.47 -19.11 9.34
N PRO A 306 -1.27 -19.38 9.92
CA PRO A 306 -0.04 -18.70 9.51
C PRO A 306 0.26 -18.78 8.02
N LYS A 307 -0.07 -19.91 7.36
CA LYS A 307 0.15 -20.08 5.92
C LYS A 307 -0.82 -19.23 5.11
N ILE A 308 -2.11 -19.23 5.48
CA ILE A 308 -3.14 -18.39 4.85
C ILE A 308 -2.76 -16.91 5.00
N LEU A 309 -2.40 -16.48 6.22
CA LEU A 309 -1.95 -15.10 6.47
C LEU A 309 -0.73 -14.74 5.61
N SER A 310 0.28 -15.62 5.55
CA SER A 310 1.47 -15.41 4.71
C SER A 310 1.15 -15.28 3.22
N VAL A 311 0.26 -16.13 2.70
CA VAL A 311 -0.22 -16.05 1.30
C VAL A 311 -0.96 -14.74 1.07
N THR A 312 -1.90 -14.38 1.93
CA THR A 312 -2.67 -13.13 1.80
C THR A 312 -1.79 -11.90 1.88
N ILE A 313 -0.78 -11.88 2.77
CA ILE A 313 0.21 -10.79 2.84
C ILE A 313 0.97 -10.65 1.51
N ARG A 314 1.42 -11.75 0.91
CA ARG A 314 2.11 -11.73 -0.39
C ARG A 314 1.20 -11.21 -1.50
N VAL A 315 -0.09 -11.57 -1.49
CA VAL A 315 -1.08 -11.03 -2.45
C VAL A 315 -1.25 -9.53 -2.24
N ILE A 316 -1.40 -9.05 -1.01
CA ILE A 316 -1.53 -7.62 -0.71
C ILE A 316 -0.31 -6.83 -1.17
N GLN A 317 0.90 -7.32 -0.86
CA GLN A 317 2.16 -6.68 -1.26
C GLN A 317 2.27 -6.58 -2.78
N LYS A 318 1.97 -7.68 -3.49
CA LYS A 318 1.95 -7.71 -4.95
C LYS A 318 0.92 -6.74 -5.52
N ASP A 319 -0.31 -6.79 -5.02
CA ASP A 319 -1.41 -5.93 -5.49
C ASP A 319 -1.13 -4.44 -5.24
N ALA A 320 -0.53 -4.10 -4.10
CA ALA A 320 -0.13 -2.73 -3.79
C ALA A 320 0.99 -2.22 -4.69
N GLU A 321 1.99 -3.07 -5.00
CA GLU A 321 3.09 -2.75 -5.91
C GLU A 321 2.58 -2.57 -7.35
N GLU A 322 1.69 -3.45 -7.81
CA GLU A 322 1.14 -3.42 -9.17
C GLU A 322 0.17 -2.25 -9.36
N LYS A 323 -0.75 -2.02 -8.42
CA LYS A 323 -1.80 -0.99 -8.56
C LYS A 323 -1.38 0.40 -8.10
N LYS A 324 -0.37 0.53 -7.23
CA LYS A 324 0.13 1.80 -6.69
C LYS A 324 -1.00 2.71 -6.19
N ALA A 325 -1.26 3.83 -6.87
CA ALA A 325 -2.30 4.79 -6.50
C ALA A 325 -3.74 4.23 -6.62
N SER A 326 -3.94 3.19 -7.44
CA SER A 326 -5.24 2.53 -7.60
C SER A 326 -5.46 1.36 -6.63
N PHE A 327 -4.50 1.11 -5.72
CA PHE A 327 -4.63 0.06 -4.72
C PHE A 327 -5.82 0.35 -3.78
N ASN A 328 -6.71 -0.62 -3.63
CA ASN A 328 -7.89 -0.50 -2.78
C ASN A 328 -7.73 -1.39 -1.54
N PRO A 329 -7.50 -0.82 -0.34
CA PRO A 329 -7.31 -1.61 0.89
C PRO A 329 -8.61 -2.21 1.46
N ARG A 330 -9.79 -1.78 1.00
CA ARG A 330 -11.09 -2.11 1.63
C ARG A 330 -11.43 -3.62 1.60
N PRO A 331 -11.20 -4.36 0.50
CA PRO A 331 -11.43 -5.81 0.50
C PRO A 331 -10.54 -6.55 1.50
N TYR A 332 -9.27 -6.18 1.60
CA TYR A 332 -8.32 -6.79 2.53
C TYR A 332 -8.63 -6.44 3.99
N PHE A 333 -9.02 -5.20 4.26
CA PHE A 333 -9.53 -4.79 5.56
C PHE A 333 -10.71 -5.65 5.99
N ARG A 334 -11.73 -5.78 5.12
CA ARG A 334 -12.94 -6.58 5.38
C ARG A 334 -12.57 -8.05 5.64
N LEU A 335 -11.64 -8.61 4.87
CA LEU A 335 -11.18 -9.98 5.05
C LEU A 335 -10.53 -10.19 6.43
N PHE A 336 -9.56 -9.35 6.80
CA PHE A 336 -8.87 -9.47 8.10
C PHE A 336 -9.81 -9.26 9.28
N ILE A 337 -10.73 -8.29 9.21
CA ILE A 337 -11.64 -8.02 10.32
C ILE A 337 -12.64 -9.15 10.54
N ASN A 338 -13.13 -9.76 9.44
CA ASN A 338 -14.01 -10.92 9.54
C ASN A 338 -13.27 -12.12 10.16
N TRP A 339 -12.05 -12.42 9.71
CA TRP A 339 -11.25 -13.48 10.33
C TRP A 339 -10.94 -13.23 11.80
N LEU A 340 -10.58 -11.99 12.17
CA LEU A 340 -10.36 -11.62 13.56
C LEU A 340 -11.60 -11.89 14.42
N ASN A 341 -12.78 -11.50 13.93
CA ASN A 341 -14.04 -11.70 14.65
C ASN A 341 -14.40 -13.19 14.76
N ASP A 342 -14.30 -13.95 13.67
CA ASP A 342 -14.72 -15.36 13.63
C ASP A 342 -13.78 -16.31 14.39
N LEU A 343 -12.48 -16.01 14.37
CA LEU A 343 -11.45 -16.87 14.97
C LEU A 343 -11.18 -16.50 16.45
N SER A 344 -11.46 -15.26 16.87
CA SER A 344 -11.22 -14.80 18.25
C SER A 344 -12.44 -14.95 19.18
N THR A 345 -13.59 -15.40 18.65
CA THR A 345 -14.85 -15.60 19.38
C THR A 345 -15.19 -17.07 19.64
N SER A 346 -14.38 -18.02 19.15
CA SER A 346 -14.67 -19.45 19.35
C SER A 346 -14.53 -19.81 20.84
N GLU A 347 -15.67 -19.93 21.53
CA GLU A 347 -15.82 -20.19 22.97
C GLU A 347 -15.28 -21.58 23.40
N LEU A 348 -14.76 -22.38 22.47
CA LEU A 348 -14.41 -23.79 22.67
C LEU A 348 -12.92 -24.05 22.93
N HIS A 349 -12.06 -23.02 22.97
CA HIS A 349 -10.62 -23.21 23.14
C HIS A 349 -10.07 -22.52 24.40
N HIS A 350 -9.17 -23.22 25.10
CA HIS A 350 -8.34 -22.69 26.19
C HIS A 350 -7.73 -21.33 25.81
N ASP A 351 -7.59 -20.41 26.78
CA ASP A 351 -7.03 -19.06 26.63
C ASP A 351 -5.74 -18.98 25.78
N GLY A 352 -4.95 -20.06 25.76
CA GLY A 352 -3.73 -20.19 24.97
C GLY A 352 -3.93 -20.28 23.45
N ALA A 353 -5.01 -20.89 22.94
CA ALA A 353 -5.24 -21.01 21.50
C ALA A 353 -5.67 -19.66 20.90
N ASN A 354 -6.54 -18.93 21.61
CA ASN A 354 -6.94 -17.57 21.25
C ASN A 354 -5.72 -16.62 21.20
N PHE A 355 -4.77 -16.78 22.12
CA PHE A 355 -3.52 -16.03 22.08
C PHE A 355 -2.69 -16.30 20.83
N GLN A 356 -2.56 -17.57 20.43
CA GLN A 356 -1.78 -17.93 19.23
C GLN A 356 -2.38 -17.32 17.96
N VAL A 357 -3.71 -17.27 17.86
CA VAL A 357 -4.42 -16.58 16.77
C VAL A 357 -4.07 -15.09 16.79
N LEU A 358 -4.24 -14.39 17.92
CA LEU A 358 -3.93 -12.97 18.03
C LEU A 358 -2.44 -12.67 17.75
N ALA A 359 -1.53 -13.51 18.21
CA ALA A 359 -0.10 -13.39 17.93
C ALA A 359 0.20 -13.58 16.44
N ALA A 360 -0.48 -14.50 15.75
CA ALA A 360 -0.35 -14.68 14.31
C ALA A 360 -0.80 -13.42 13.55
N PHE A 361 -1.92 -12.81 13.92
CA PHE A 361 -2.38 -11.53 13.36
C PHE A 361 -1.42 -10.39 13.66
N ALA A 362 -0.89 -10.30 14.89
CA ALA A 362 0.08 -9.26 15.23
C ALA A 362 1.38 -9.38 14.40
N ASN A 363 1.83 -10.60 14.11
CA ASN A 363 2.94 -10.82 13.19
C ASN A 363 2.58 -10.43 11.75
N ALA A 364 1.37 -10.77 11.28
CA ALA A 364 0.89 -10.37 9.96
C ALA A 364 0.84 -8.83 9.81
N PHE A 365 0.29 -8.13 10.79
CA PHE A 365 0.22 -6.67 10.79
C PHE A 365 1.59 -6.02 10.87
N HIS A 366 2.55 -6.57 11.61
CA HIS A 366 3.93 -6.09 11.59
C HIS A 366 4.56 -6.16 10.19
N VAL A 367 4.29 -7.25 9.45
CA VAL A 367 4.78 -7.40 8.06
C VAL A 367 4.07 -6.44 7.10
N LEU A 368 2.80 -6.10 7.36
CA LEU A 368 1.97 -5.15 6.60
C LEU A 368 2.08 -3.69 7.11
N GLN A 369 3.10 -3.37 7.91
CA GLN A 369 3.24 -2.05 8.52
C GLN A 369 3.19 -0.90 7.48
N PRO A 370 2.72 0.30 7.87
CA PRO A 370 2.57 1.44 6.97
C PRO A 370 3.84 1.84 6.20
N SER A 371 5.02 1.69 6.80
CA SER A 371 6.31 1.96 6.15
C SER A 371 6.60 1.04 4.96
N ARG A 372 5.93 -0.11 4.86
CA ARG A 372 6.05 -1.05 3.74
C ARG A 372 4.94 -0.86 2.71
N ILE A 373 3.71 -0.57 3.16
CA ILE A 373 2.55 -0.37 2.28
C ILE A 373 1.80 0.90 2.71
N PRO A 374 2.28 2.10 2.32
CA PRO A 374 1.68 3.36 2.77
C PRO A 374 0.20 3.51 2.41
N SER A 375 -0.20 2.96 1.25
CA SER A 375 -1.60 2.97 0.77
C SER A 375 -2.55 2.15 1.65
N MET A 376 -2.04 1.25 2.49
CA MET A 376 -2.83 0.48 3.45
C MET A 376 -2.86 1.11 4.86
N SER A 377 -2.14 2.20 5.09
CA SER A 377 -1.90 2.76 6.43
C SER A 377 -3.16 3.01 7.27
N PHE A 378 -4.23 3.56 6.68
CA PHE A 378 -5.50 3.79 7.40
C PHE A 378 -6.20 2.50 7.79
N ALA A 379 -6.35 1.57 6.83
CA ALA A 379 -6.93 0.25 7.08
C ALA A 379 -6.11 -0.53 8.13
N TRP A 380 -4.78 -0.41 8.06
CA TRP A 380 -3.87 -1.01 9.04
C TRP A 380 -4.09 -0.45 10.44
N LEU A 381 -4.20 0.87 10.59
CA LEU A 381 -4.45 1.50 11.88
C LEU A 381 -5.80 1.06 12.46
N GLU A 382 -6.84 0.99 11.62
CA GLU A 382 -8.15 0.49 12.05
C GLU A 382 -8.10 -0.98 12.50
N LEU A 383 -7.36 -1.86 11.81
CA LEU A 383 -7.20 -3.26 12.20
C LEU A 383 -6.45 -3.40 13.53
N VAL A 384 -5.31 -2.71 13.66
CA VAL A 384 -4.46 -2.77 14.86
C VAL A 384 -5.16 -2.17 16.08
N SER A 385 -5.99 -1.14 15.89
CA SER A 385 -6.74 -0.51 16.99
C SER A 385 -8.11 -1.14 17.24
N HIS A 386 -8.52 -2.14 16.46
CA HIS A 386 -9.85 -2.72 16.58
C HIS A 386 -10.05 -3.42 17.94
N ARG A 387 -11.24 -3.24 18.55
CA ARG A 387 -11.58 -3.77 19.89
C ARG A 387 -11.43 -5.30 20.02
N THR A 388 -11.70 -6.07 18.97
CA THR A 388 -11.55 -7.54 19.00
C THR A 388 -10.09 -7.99 18.89
N PHE A 389 -9.18 -7.10 18.50
CA PHE A 389 -7.76 -7.36 18.44
C PHE A 389 -7.01 -6.69 19.60
N MET A 390 -6.99 -5.35 19.66
CA MET A 390 -6.24 -4.57 20.65
C MET A 390 -6.61 -4.95 22.09
N ALA A 391 -7.89 -4.86 22.46
CA ALA A 391 -8.31 -5.12 23.83
C ALA A 391 -8.05 -6.57 24.24
N ARG A 392 -8.24 -7.53 23.33
CA ARG A 392 -8.02 -8.96 23.59
C ARG A 392 -6.53 -9.28 23.73
N LEU A 393 -5.69 -8.69 22.88
CA LEU A 393 -4.23 -8.85 22.92
C LEU A 393 -3.63 -8.25 24.20
N LEU A 394 -4.16 -7.11 24.66
CA LEU A 394 -3.66 -6.41 25.85
C LEU A 394 -4.19 -6.98 27.18
N THR A 395 -5.42 -7.51 27.22
CA THR A 395 -6.04 -8.03 28.45
C THR A 395 -5.70 -9.50 28.74
N GLY A 396 -5.43 -10.30 27.70
CA GLY A 396 -5.26 -11.75 27.84
C GLY A 396 -3.87 -12.20 28.29
N ASN A 397 -3.80 -13.43 28.81
CA ASN A 397 -2.57 -14.24 28.95
C ASN A 397 -1.41 -13.56 29.71
N SER A 398 -1.68 -12.92 30.85
CA SER A 398 -0.64 -12.35 31.74
C SER A 398 0.34 -11.42 31.01
N GLN A 399 -0.18 -10.47 30.22
CA GLN A 399 0.61 -9.45 29.51
C GLN A 399 1.53 -10.00 28.39
N LYS A 400 1.43 -11.29 28.02
CA LYS A 400 2.22 -11.87 26.92
C LYS A 400 1.98 -11.21 25.56
N GLY A 401 0.83 -10.56 25.36
CA GLY A 401 0.52 -9.82 24.14
C GLY A 401 1.15 -8.44 24.04
N TRP A 402 1.65 -7.89 25.15
CA TRP A 402 2.16 -6.52 25.19
C TRP A 402 3.36 -6.29 24.26
N PRO A 403 4.39 -7.16 24.19
CA PRO A 403 5.51 -6.96 23.26
C PRO A 403 5.06 -6.91 21.78
N PHE A 404 4.04 -7.70 21.42
CA PHE A 404 3.49 -7.68 20.07
C PHE A 404 2.84 -6.34 19.76
N PHE A 405 2.01 -5.83 20.66
CA PHE A 405 1.32 -4.56 20.46
C PHE A 405 2.28 -3.36 20.53
N GLN A 406 3.27 -3.42 21.42
CA GLN A 406 4.35 -2.45 21.48
C GLN A 406 5.08 -2.32 20.14
N ARG A 407 5.43 -3.44 19.51
CA ARG A 407 6.08 -3.43 18.19
C ARG A 407 5.20 -2.76 17.13
N LEU A 408 3.90 -3.03 17.12
CA LEU A 408 2.97 -2.39 16.18
C LEU A 408 2.89 -0.87 16.40
N LEU A 409 2.83 -0.40 17.65
CA LEU A 409 2.88 1.04 17.93
C LEU A 409 4.21 1.68 17.49
N ILE A 410 5.33 0.98 17.68
CA ILE A 410 6.62 1.45 17.18
C ILE A 410 6.63 1.52 15.65
N ASP A 411 6.04 0.55 14.94
CA ASP A 411 5.91 0.60 13.47
C ASP A 411 5.11 1.83 13.04
N LEU A 412 4.00 2.14 13.72
CA LEU A 412 3.19 3.33 13.49
C LEU A 412 3.98 4.62 13.76
N PHE A 413 4.67 4.72 14.88
CA PHE A 413 5.43 5.92 15.24
C PHE A 413 6.60 6.14 14.29
N LYS A 414 7.31 5.08 13.87
CA LYS A 414 8.38 5.18 12.87
C LYS A 414 7.86 5.64 11.51
N PHE A 415 6.68 5.17 11.11
CA PHE A 415 6.04 5.65 9.88
C PHE A 415 5.69 7.15 9.95
N MET A 416 5.17 7.59 11.10
CA MET A 416 4.75 8.98 11.30
C MET A 416 5.91 9.96 11.54
N GLU A 417 7.00 9.48 12.14
CA GLU A 417 8.18 10.25 12.57
C GLU A 417 8.65 11.31 11.55
N PRO A 418 8.91 10.99 10.26
CA PRO A 418 9.45 11.97 9.32
C PRO A 418 8.48 13.13 9.07
N TYR A 419 7.16 12.85 9.01
CA TYR A 419 6.13 13.86 8.81
C TYR A 419 5.90 14.72 10.06
N LEU A 420 6.06 14.11 11.23
CA LEU A 420 5.92 14.77 12.52
C LEU A 420 7.11 15.67 12.85
N ARG A 421 8.32 15.30 12.44
CA ARG A 421 9.54 16.07 12.67
C ARG A 421 9.53 17.40 11.92
N THR A 422 9.07 17.40 10.67
CA THR A 422 9.02 18.60 9.82
C THR A 422 7.78 19.46 10.07
N ALA A 423 6.78 18.94 10.78
CA ALA A 423 5.46 19.53 10.97
C ALA A 423 4.72 19.83 9.64
N ASP A 424 5.10 19.15 8.55
CA ASP A 424 4.44 19.27 7.25
C ASP A 424 3.29 18.24 7.15
N LEU A 425 2.17 18.58 7.80
CA LEU A 425 1.02 17.69 7.93
C LEU A 425 0.01 17.95 6.82
N LEU A 426 0.23 17.34 5.66
CA LEU A 426 -0.82 17.20 4.64
C LEU A 426 -2.09 16.60 5.27
N GLU A 427 -3.26 16.87 4.68
CA GLU A 427 -4.55 16.43 5.22
C GLU A 427 -4.61 14.92 5.58
N PRO A 428 -4.08 13.98 4.77
CA PRO A 428 -4.01 12.56 5.14
C PRO A 428 -3.14 12.30 6.38
N VAL A 429 -2.01 12.98 6.50
CA VAL A 429 -1.10 12.85 7.65
C VAL A 429 -1.78 13.40 8.91
N HIS A 430 -2.49 14.52 8.79
CA HIS A 430 -3.26 15.07 9.89
C HIS A 430 -4.37 14.12 10.36
N LEU A 431 -5.07 13.46 9.43
CA LEU A 431 -6.06 12.44 9.76
C LEU A 431 -5.42 11.22 10.44
N MET A 432 -4.27 10.77 9.96
CA MET A 432 -3.49 9.69 10.57
C MET A 432 -3.02 10.06 11.99
N TYR A 433 -2.57 11.28 12.21
CA TYR A 433 -2.21 11.80 13.53
C TYR A 433 -3.42 11.78 14.48
N LYS A 434 -4.58 12.25 14.03
CA LYS A 434 -5.83 12.18 14.82
C LYS A 434 -6.19 10.73 15.19
N GLY A 435 -6.07 9.80 14.25
CA GLY A 435 -6.26 8.37 14.51
C GLY A 435 -5.29 7.84 15.56
N THR A 436 -4.01 8.16 15.41
CA THR A 436 -2.94 7.79 16.36
C THR A 436 -3.22 8.32 17.76
N MET A 437 -3.63 9.59 17.88
CA MET A 437 -4.00 10.19 19.17
C MET A 437 -5.21 9.52 19.80
N ARG A 438 -6.22 9.10 19.02
CA ARG A 438 -7.36 8.34 19.55
C ARG A 438 -6.91 7.00 20.14
N VAL A 439 -6.03 6.28 19.45
CA VAL A 439 -5.46 5.02 19.97
C VAL A 439 -4.70 5.27 21.28
N LEU A 440 -3.83 6.28 21.32
CA LEU A 440 -3.09 6.63 22.53
C LEU A 440 -3.99 7.03 23.71
N LEU A 441 -5.07 7.77 23.46
CA LEU A 441 -6.04 8.13 24.50
C LEU A 441 -6.82 6.93 25.02
N VAL A 442 -7.19 5.99 24.16
CA VAL A 442 -7.79 4.71 24.59
C VAL A 442 -6.80 3.92 25.42
N LEU A 443 -5.53 3.84 25.01
CA LEU A 443 -4.49 3.15 25.79
C LEU A 443 -4.26 3.82 27.15
N LEU A 444 -4.23 5.15 27.22
CA LEU A 444 -4.08 5.89 28.48
C LEU A 444 -5.23 5.59 29.45
N HIS A 445 -6.46 5.52 28.94
CA HIS A 445 -7.63 5.23 29.76
C HIS A 445 -7.71 3.74 30.14
N ASP A 446 -7.62 2.84 29.16
CA ASP A 446 -7.93 1.42 29.31
C ASP A 446 -6.72 0.56 29.71
N PHE A 447 -5.50 0.99 29.40
CA PHE A 447 -4.25 0.24 29.61
C PHE A 447 -3.06 1.14 30.02
N PRO A 448 -3.19 1.99 31.06
CA PRO A 448 -2.14 2.95 31.41
C PRO A 448 -0.82 2.27 31.79
N GLU A 449 -0.85 1.11 32.45
CA GLU A 449 0.36 0.35 32.82
C GLU A 449 1.16 -0.11 31.59
N PHE A 450 0.49 -0.39 30.46
CA PHE A 450 1.18 -0.71 29.22
C PHE A 450 1.96 0.50 28.69
N LEU A 451 1.37 1.69 28.73
CA LEU A 451 2.09 2.92 28.36
C LEU A 451 3.24 3.20 29.34
N CYS A 452 3.04 2.95 30.64
CA CYS A 452 4.09 3.08 31.65
C CYS A 452 5.29 2.18 31.35
N ASP A 453 5.05 0.88 31.14
CA ASP A 453 6.13 -0.10 30.97
C ASP A 453 6.97 0.16 29.70
N TYR A 454 6.37 0.71 28.64
CA TYR A 454 7.03 0.94 27.36
C TYR A 454 7.29 2.41 27.00
N HIS A 455 7.06 3.35 27.93
CA HIS A 455 7.18 4.80 27.71
C HIS A 455 8.51 5.19 27.06
N PHE A 456 9.60 4.55 27.49
CA PHE A 456 10.95 4.82 26.99
C PHE A 456 11.04 4.50 25.49
N SER A 457 10.66 3.29 25.08
CA SER A 457 10.70 2.88 23.67
C SER A 457 9.82 3.75 22.77
N PHE A 458 8.67 4.22 23.27
CA PHE A 458 7.80 5.10 22.50
C PHE A 458 8.38 6.51 22.37
N CYS A 459 8.88 7.08 23.46
CA CYS A 459 9.48 8.42 23.46
C CYS A 459 10.79 8.50 22.67
N ASP A 460 11.50 7.38 22.50
CA ASP A 460 12.72 7.31 21.68
C ASP A 460 12.42 7.49 20.18
N VAL A 461 11.22 7.08 19.73
CA VAL A 461 10.79 7.19 18.33
C VAL A 461 10.03 8.49 18.06
N ILE A 462 9.22 8.96 19.01
CA ILE A 462 8.36 10.13 18.82
C ILE A 462 9.21 11.43 18.88
N PRO A 463 9.17 12.30 17.85
CA PRO A 463 9.91 13.55 17.88
C PRO A 463 9.62 14.42 19.11
N SER A 464 10.63 15.13 19.60
CA SER A 464 10.48 16.01 20.78
C SER A 464 9.50 17.17 20.54
N SER A 465 9.27 17.55 19.29
CA SER A 465 8.26 18.54 18.89
C SER A 465 6.82 18.05 19.11
N CYS A 466 6.58 16.75 19.19
CA CYS A 466 5.25 16.15 19.38
C CYS A 466 4.84 16.14 20.86
N ILE A 467 4.78 17.33 21.47
CA ILE A 467 4.55 17.53 22.90
C ILE A 467 3.29 16.80 23.37
N GLN A 468 2.15 16.99 22.69
CA GLN A 468 0.89 16.37 23.09
C GLN A 468 0.98 14.83 23.12
N MET A 469 1.57 14.24 22.07
CA MET A 469 1.68 12.80 21.92
C MET A 469 2.58 12.19 23.00
N ARG A 470 3.73 12.82 23.28
CA ARG A 470 4.62 12.43 24.38
C ARG A 470 3.94 12.61 25.74
N ASN A 471 3.21 13.71 25.95
CA ASN A 471 2.51 13.97 27.20
C ASN A 471 1.43 12.92 27.49
N VAL A 472 0.71 12.40 26.48
CA VAL A 472 -0.27 11.33 26.70
C VAL A 472 0.40 10.06 27.22
N ILE A 473 1.58 9.72 26.70
CA ILE A 473 2.34 8.54 27.14
C ILE A 473 2.93 8.78 28.55
N LEU A 474 3.57 9.93 28.76
CA LEU A 474 4.25 10.26 30.02
C LEU A 474 3.29 10.63 31.16
N SER A 475 2.02 10.93 30.86
CA SER A 475 0.96 11.09 31.86
C SER A 475 0.36 9.76 32.33
N ALA A 476 0.74 8.63 31.73
CA ALA A 476 0.29 7.33 32.20
C ALA A 476 0.94 6.99 33.55
N PHE A 477 0.14 6.48 34.49
CA PHE A 477 0.61 5.97 35.76
C PHE A 477 -0.24 4.76 36.18
N PRO A 478 0.26 3.85 37.04
CA PRO A 478 -0.49 2.67 37.49
C PRO A 478 -1.81 3.03 38.16
N ARG A 479 -2.90 2.33 37.83
CA ARG A 479 -4.26 2.67 38.31
C ARG A 479 -4.44 2.63 39.82
N ASN A 480 -3.62 1.86 40.51
CA ASN A 480 -3.63 1.73 41.96
C ASN A 480 -2.83 2.84 42.67
N MET A 481 -2.12 3.69 41.94
CA MET A 481 -1.38 4.83 42.48
C MET A 481 -2.31 6.04 42.63
N ARG A 482 -2.16 6.78 43.73
CA ARG A 482 -2.83 8.08 43.92
C ARG A 482 -1.80 9.19 43.88
N LEU A 483 -1.87 10.01 42.85
CA LEU A 483 -0.99 11.17 42.72
C LEU A 483 -1.51 12.32 43.60
N PRO A 484 -0.66 12.94 44.43
CA PRO A 484 -1.03 14.16 45.13
C PRO A 484 -1.24 15.30 44.14
N ASP A 485 -2.15 16.24 44.43
CA ASP A 485 -2.31 17.45 43.63
C ASP A 485 -1.03 18.30 43.73
N PRO A 486 -0.32 18.58 42.62
CA PRO A 486 0.88 19.41 42.61
C PRO A 486 0.67 20.83 43.16
N SER A 487 -0.57 21.31 43.15
CA SER A 487 -0.96 22.64 43.66
C SER A 487 -1.20 22.66 45.18
N THR A 488 -1.08 21.51 45.86
CA THR A 488 -1.27 21.41 47.30
C THR A 488 -0.20 22.24 48.03
N PRO A 489 -0.59 23.24 48.85
CA PRO A 489 0.38 24.07 49.54
C PRO A 489 1.21 23.23 50.51
N ASN A 490 2.53 23.46 50.52
CA ASN A 490 3.50 22.74 51.35
C ASN A 490 3.52 21.21 51.11
N LEU A 491 3.25 20.74 49.89
CA LEU A 491 3.42 19.33 49.52
C LEU A 491 4.88 18.87 49.75
N LYS A 492 5.05 17.90 50.63
CA LYS A 492 6.35 17.29 50.96
C LYS A 492 6.60 16.05 50.10
N ILE A 493 7.26 16.26 48.96
CA ILE A 493 7.52 15.21 47.96
C ILE A 493 8.43 14.10 48.53
N ASP A 494 9.38 14.48 49.38
CA ASP A 494 10.31 13.59 50.09
C ASP A 494 9.63 12.59 51.03
N LEU A 495 8.40 12.86 51.46
CA LEU A 495 7.63 11.97 52.32
C LEU A 495 6.73 10.98 51.56
N LEU A 496 6.66 11.07 50.23
CA LEU A 496 5.89 10.13 49.42
C LEU A 496 6.60 8.77 49.43
N ALA A 497 5.87 7.70 49.76
CA ALA A 497 6.44 6.36 49.84
C ALA A 497 7.00 5.89 48.49
N GLU A 498 6.36 6.35 47.40
CA GLU A 498 6.65 5.95 46.03
C GLU A 498 7.93 6.56 45.47
N ILE A 499 8.49 7.63 46.07
CA ILE A 499 9.71 8.30 45.54
C ILE A 499 10.94 7.39 45.53
N SER A 500 10.95 6.39 46.41
CA SER A 500 12.04 5.41 46.55
C SER A 500 11.88 4.19 45.63
N LEU A 501 10.72 4.05 44.97
CA LEU A 501 10.40 2.89 44.15
C LEU A 501 10.76 3.18 42.68
N PRO A 502 11.68 2.40 42.07
CA PRO A 502 12.00 2.59 40.67
C PRO A 502 10.80 2.18 39.78
N PRO A 503 10.51 2.92 38.70
CA PRO A 503 9.50 2.51 37.75
C PRO A 503 9.93 1.25 37.00
N ARG A 504 8.95 0.45 36.57
CA ARG A 504 9.21 -0.69 35.69
C ARG A 504 9.48 -0.19 34.27
N ILE A 505 10.60 -0.62 33.69
CA ILE A 505 10.98 -0.29 32.31
C ILE A 505 11.14 -1.59 31.53
N MET A 506 10.25 -1.83 30.57
CA MET A 506 10.22 -3.02 29.70
C MET A 506 10.88 -2.73 28.33
N SER A 507 11.89 -1.85 28.30
CA SER A 507 12.62 -1.41 27.10
C SER A 507 14.12 -1.61 27.28
N ASP A 508 14.85 -1.86 26.19
CA ASP A 508 16.33 -1.94 26.22
C ASP A 508 16.96 -0.54 26.24
N VAL A 509 17.12 0.02 27.45
CA VAL A 509 17.71 1.36 27.65
C VAL A 509 19.21 1.42 27.37
N ASP A 510 19.89 0.27 27.44
CA ASP A 510 21.34 0.19 27.21
C ASP A 510 21.69 -0.04 25.73
N GLY A 511 20.73 -0.45 24.91
CA GLY A 511 20.95 -0.93 23.55
C GLY A 511 21.77 0.04 22.70
N ALA A 512 21.48 1.35 22.80
CA ALA A 512 22.21 2.39 22.08
C ALA A 512 23.69 2.48 22.51
N LEU A 513 23.97 2.40 23.81
CA LEU A 513 25.33 2.43 24.35
C LEU A 513 26.11 1.17 23.99
N LYS A 514 25.46 0.00 24.05
CA LYS A 514 26.05 -1.29 23.66
C LYS A 514 26.39 -1.29 22.17
N LEU A 515 25.49 -0.80 21.32
CA LEU A 515 25.70 -0.71 19.86
C LEU A 515 26.87 0.21 19.50
N LYS A 516 27.12 1.25 20.31
CA LYS A 516 28.25 2.18 20.12
C LYS A 516 29.51 1.76 20.88
N HIS A 517 29.52 0.59 21.52
CA HIS A 517 30.61 0.10 22.36
C HIS A 517 31.00 1.05 23.53
N MET A 518 30.10 1.93 23.97
CA MET A 518 30.36 2.93 25.00
C MET A 518 29.93 2.48 26.41
N LYS A 519 29.16 1.38 26.53
CA LYS A 519 28.57 0.97 27.81
C LYS A 519 29.64 0.67 28.87
N VAL A 520 30.73 0.02 28.48
CA VAL A 520 31.83 -0.35 29.38
C VAL A 520 32.51 0.90 29.93
N ASP A 521 32.86 1.85 29.05
CA ASP A 521 33.53 3.09 29.44
C ASP A 521 32.68 3.93 30.41
N VAL A 522 31.38 4.02 30.15
CA VAL A 522 30.43 4.72 31.03
C VAL A 522 30.35 4.01 32.39
N ASP A 523 30.27 2.68 32.41
CA ASP A 523 30.20 1.92 33.67
C ASP A 523 31.50 2.06 34.49
N GLU A 524 32.65 2.07 33.83
CA GLU A 524 33.94 2.26 34.48
C GLU A 524 34.07 3.68 35.06
N TYR A 525 33.72 4.69 34.28
CA TYR A 525 33.74 6.08 34.74
C TYR A 525 32.83 6.30 35.96
N LEU A 526 31.61 5.76 35.93
CA LEU A 526 30.67 5.88 37.04
C LEU A 526 31.16 5.16 38.30
N LYS A 527 31.83 4.01 38.16
CA LYS A 527 32.45 3.30 39.31
C LYS A 527 33.58 4.12 39.94
N VAL A 528 34.45 4.72 39.14
CA VAL A 528 35.55 5.56 39.63
C VAL A 528 35.01 6.80 40.35
N MET A 529 34.00 7.47 39.77
CA MET A 529 33.38 8.62 40.42
C MET A 529 32.66 8.26 41.73
N ALA A 530 31.95 7.12 41.77
CA ALA A 530 31.32 6.66 43.01
C ALA A 530 32.34 6.39 44.14
N PHE A 531 33.55 5.93 43.81
CA PHE A 531 34.63 5.77 44.78
C PHE A 531 35.11 7.12 45.32
N ILE A 532 35.28 8.13 44.46
CA ILE A 532 35.78 9.46 44.84
C ILE A 532 34.80 10.23 45.74
N TYR A 533 33.49 10.07 45.55
CA TYR A 533 32.48 10.75 46.38
C TYR A 533 32.10 9.99 47.67
N ALA A 534 32.63 8.78 47.85
CA ALA A 534 32.44 7.99 49.07
C ALA A 534 33.57 8.19 50.11
N GLU A 535 34.73 8.70 49.67
CA GLU A 535 35.78 9.31 50.51
C GLU A 535 35.44 10.77 50.84
#